data_AF-R7LKM8-F1
#
_entry.id   AF-R7LKM8-F1
#
_cell.length_a   1.000
_cell.length_b   1.000
_cell.length_c   1.000
_cell.angle_alpha   90.00
_cell.angle_beta   90.00
_cell.angle_gamma   90.00
#
_symmetry.space_group_name_H-M   'P 1'
#
loop_
_entity.id
_entity.type
_entity.pdbx_description
1 polymer ?
#
loop_
_entity_poly.entity_id
_entity_poly.type
_entity_poly.pdbx_seq_one_letter_code
_entity_poly.pdbx_strand_id
1 'polypeptide(L)'
;MDKKELIKYFKSLGLTVHTTTKARGHQGFFLKNRIDISKNTPENRIVPTLLHEFAHFIHSKIEPGMNKTGGTLKALFGNDGDIFLPELIRITNFVDENSLCVRLYEHKDRVKAKIKEFEKIIKIDYPKFMRSKKFKEFDKYIKKSKAKYLLKYDRVKLIEGGFFKKTEKLFTIDNIEKDFTDMPKAFAAYIRLKSYQKKQSRISARINKYKKYYERPTELFARLVEGLYLDNEWVEAVAPNVVRRYYELLDEGFYMELKHVHTCLRNGLCLLQ
;
A
#
# COMPACT_ATOMS: atom_id res chain seq x y z
N MET A 1 7.92 24.34 -18.24
CA MET A 1 6.47 24.23 -18.53
C MET A 1 5.70 24.36 -17.22
N ASP A 2 4.72 25.25 -17.16
CA ASP A 2 3.88 25.42 -15.96
C ASP A 2 2.64 24.50 -15.95
N LYS A 3 1.88 24.51 -14.85
CA LYS A 3 0.64 23.74 -14.68
C LYS A 3 -0.38 23.99 -15.80
N LYS A 4 -0.57 25.25 -16.23
CA LYS A 4 -1.58 25.62 -17.23
C LYS A 4 -1.17 25.12 -18.61
N GLU A 5 0.11 25.26 -18.94
CA GLU A 5 0.69 24.76 -20.19
C GLU A 5 0.59 23.23 -20.27
N LEU A 6 0.89 22.51 -19.18
CA LEU A 6 0.78 21.05 -19.13
C LEU A 6 -0.67 20.58 -19.34
N ILE A 7 -1.63 21.22 -18.67
CA ILE A 7 -3.06 20.92 -18.86
C ILE A 7 -3.50 21.23 -20.29
N LYS A 8 -3.06 22.35 -20.87
CA LYS A 8 -3.38 22.71 -22.26
C LYS A 8 -2.82 21.68 -23.24
N TYR A 9 -1.57 21.26 -23.02
CA TYR A 9 -0.93 20.23 -23.82
C TYR A 9 -1.70 18.91 -23.73
N PHE A 10 -1.99 18.41 -22.53
CA PHE A 10 -2.76 17.17 -22.36
C PHE A 10 -4.12 17.23 -23.06
N LYS A 11 -4.83 18.36 -22.96
CA LYS A 11 -6.10 18.57 -23.67
C LYS A 11 -5.94 18.54 -25.19
N SER A 12 -4.85 19.10 -25.74
CA SER A 12 -4.57 19.01 -27.18
C SER A 12 -4.33 17.59 -27.68
N LEU A 13 -3.94 16.67 -26.79
CA LEU A 13 -3.81 15.23 -27.08
C LEU A 13 -5.14 14.46 -26.96
N GLY A 14 -6.25 15.17 -26.73
CA GLY A 14 -7.58 14.58 -26.55
C GLY A 14 -7.87 14.10 -25.12
N LEU A 15 -7.03 14.44 -24.13
CA LEU A 15 -7.30 14.11 -22.73
C LEU A 15 -8.30 15.09 -22.10
N THR A 16 -9.23 14.55 -21.32
CA THR A 16 -10.03 15.38 -20.41
C THR A 16 -9.27 15.54 -19.10
N VAL A 17 -9.03 16.78 -18.66
CA VAL A 17 -8.29 17.06 -17.42
C VAL A 17 -9.13 17.89 -16.46
N HIS A 18 -9.34 17.37 -15.25
CA HIS A 18 -10.05 18.05 -14.16
C HIS A 18 -9.17 18.15 -12.92
N THR A 19 -9.09 19.34 -12.32
CA THR A 19 -8.20 19.59 -11.17
C THR A 19 -8.91 19.81 -9.82
N THR A 20 -10.22 19.64 -9.79
CA THR A 20 -11.07 19.97 -8.62
C THR A 20 -11.99 18.82 -8.22
N THR A 21 -11.60 17.56 -8.50
CA THR A 21 -12.50 16.41 -8.29
C THR A 21 -12.34 15.79 -6.90
N LYS A 22 -13.33 14.99 -6.48
CA LYS A 22 -13.20 14.09 -5.33
C LYS A 22 -12.50 12.81 -5.79
N ALA A 23 -11.18 12.79 -5.80
CA ALA A 23 -10.39 11.62 -6.22
C ALA A 23 -10.36 10.47 -5.17
N ARG A 24 -11.45 10.26 -4.43
CA ARG A 24 -11.74 9.09 -3.55
C ARG A 24 -10.57 8.58 -2.68
N GLY A 25 -9.69 9.47 -2.20
CA GLY A 25 -8.55 9.13 -1.34
C GLY A 25 -7.19 9.08 -2.03
N HIS A 26 -7.11 9.31 -3.35
CA HIS A 26 -5.89 9.47 -4.13
C HIS A 26 -5.61 10.96 -4.43
N GLN A 27 -4.37 11.29 -4.80
CA GLN A 27 -4.02 12.65 -5.25
C GLN A 27 -4.46 12.89 -6.71
N GLY A 28 -4.46 11.85 -7.53
CA GLY A 28 -4.99 11.85 -8.89
C GLY A 28 -5.38 10.46 -9.36
N PHE A 29 -5.96 10.36 -10.56
CA PHE A 29 -6.08 9.11 -11.30
C PHE A 29 -6.25 9.35 -12.80
N PHE A 30 -5.76 8.40 -13.59
CA PHE A 30 -6.02 8.26 -15.01
C PHE A 30 -7.03 7.13 -15.29
N LEU A 31 -8.06 7.40 -16.10
CA LEU A 31 -9.00 6.39 -16.58
C LEU A 31 -9.64 6.81 -17.91
N LYS A 32 -9.58 5.95 -18.94
CA LYS A 32 -10.28 6.14 -20.23
C LYS A 32 -10.10 7.55 -20.82
N ASN A 33 -8.85 7.99 -21.02
CA ASN A 33 -8.50 9.32 -21.55
C ASN A 33 -8.89 10.51 -20.66
N ARG A 34 -9.12 10.27 -19.37
CA ARG A 34 -9.39 11.31 -18.38
C ARG A 34 -8.35 11.28 -17.28
N ILE A 35 -7.81 12.45 -16.95
CA ILE A 35 -6.95 12.70 -15.79
C ILE A 35 -7.72 13.58 -14.80
N ASP A 36 -7.83 13.09 -13.57
CA ASP A 36 -8.45 13.81 -12.46
C ASP A 36 -7.41 14.06 -11.38
N ILE A 37 -7.31 15.30 -10.89
CA ILE A 37 -6.53 15.67 -9.71
C ILE A 37 -7.49 16.05 -8.59
N SER A 38 -7.20 15.55 -7.39
CA SER A 38 -7.94 15.85 -6.18
C SER A 38 -7.90 17.33 -5.85
N LYS A 39 -9.04 17.90 -5.49
CA LYS A 39 -9.11 19.30 -5.02
C LYS A 39 -8.26 19.58 -3.76
N ASN A 40 -7.89 18.54 -3.02
CA ASN A 40 -7.10 18.63 -1.79
C ASN A 40 -5.60 18.40 -2.05
N THR A 41 -5.17 18.18 -3.29
CA THR A 41 -3.76 18.01 -3.63
C THR A 41 -3.03 19.33 -3.40
N PRO A 42 -1.93 19.36 -2.62
CA PRO A 42 -1.11 20.55 -2.43
C PRO A 42 -0.61 21.11 -3.77
N GLU A 43 -0.50 22.43 -3.92
CA GLU A 43 -0.15 23.06 -5.21
C GLU A 43 1.19 22.55 -5.76
N ASN A 44 2.19 22.37 -4.89
CA ASN A 44 3.50 21.82 -5.26
C ASN A 44 3.47 20.35 -5.71
N ARG A 45 2.35 19.64 -5.50
CA ARG A 45 2.16 18.26 -5.95
C ARG A 45 1.32 18.14 -7.22
N ILE A 46 0.68 19.22 -7.68
CA ILE A 46 -0.21 19.14 -8.85
C ILE A 46 0.55 18.74 -10.12
N VAL A 47 1.67 19.39 -10.43
CA VAL A 47 2.48 19.04 -11.61
C VAL A 47 3.06 17.62 -11.51
N PRO A 48 3.69 17.20 -10.40
CA PRO A 48 4.12 15.82 -10.20
C PRO A 48 2.99 14.80 -10.43
N THR A 49 1.80 15.03 -9.84
CA THR A 49 0.66 14.14 -10.02
C THR A 49 0.16 14.13 -11.46
N LEU A 50 0.11 15.28 -12.15
CA LEU A 50 -0.25 15.33 -13.56
C LEU A 50 0.70 14.51 -14.43
N LEU A 51 2.01 14.58 -14.17
CA LEU A 51 3.03 13.80 -14.88
C LEU A 51 2.90 12.31 -14.59
N HIS A 52 2.63 11.94 -13.34
CA HIS A 52 2.35 10.56 -12.94
C HIS A 52 1.16 9.98 -13.72
N GLU A 53 0.02 10.68 -13.73
CA GLU A 53 -1.17 10.23 -14.46
C GLU A 53 -0.98 10.22 -15.97
N PHE A 54 -0.16 11.14 -16.49
CA PHE A 54 0.20 11.16 -17.90
C PHE A 54 1.10 9.99 -18.29
N ALA A 55 2.02 9.58 -17.42
CA ALA A 55 2.82 8.38 -17.63
C ALA A 55 1.93 7.12 -17.71
N HIS A 56 0.87 7.03 -16.91
CA HIS A 56 -0.15 6.00 -17.09
C HIS A 56 -0.84 6.09 -18.45
N PHE A 57 -1.19 7.28 -18.92
CA PHE A 57 -1.73 7.44 -20.28
C PHE A 57 -0.77 6.90 -21.35
N ILE A 58 0.52 7.26 -21.29
CA ILE A 58 1.53 6.79 -22.24
C ILE A 58 1.69 5.26 -22.18
N HIS A 59 1.78 4.68 -20.99
CA HIS A 59 1.84 3.22 -20.84
C HIS A 59 0.58 2.55 -21.40
N SER A 60 -0.60 3.16 -21.26
CA SER A 60 -1.84 2.60 -21.83
C SER A 60 -1.83 2.52 -23.37
N LYS A 61 -1.05 3.40 -24.03
CA LYS A 61 -0.82 3.35 -25.48
C LYS A 61 0.19 2.28 -25.88
N ILE A 62 1.26 2.13 -25.09
CA ILE A 62 2.33 1.13 -25.33
C ILE A 62 1.79 -0.29 -25.10
N GLU A 63 1.04 -0.49 -24.02
CA GLU A 63 0.51 -1.79 -23.62
C GLU A 63 -1.00 -1.69 -23.35
N PRO A 64 -1.83 -1.86 -24.41
CA PRO A 64 -3.27 -1.86 -24.27
C PRO A 64 -3.73 -2.93 -23.28
N GLY A 65 -4.47 -2.50 -22.24
CA GLY A 65 -4.93 -3.40 -21.18
C GLY A 65 -4.09 -3.39 -19.90
N MET A 66 -3.01 -2.59 -19.83
CA MET A 66 -2.21 -2.43 -18.61
C MET A 66 -3.04 -2.07 -17.37
N ASN A 67 -4.17 -1.38 -17.52
CA ASN A 67 -5.06 -1.02 -16.43
C ASN A 67 -5.65 -2.26 -15.70
N LYS A 68 -5.71 -3.40 -16.40
CA LYS A 68 -6.18 -4.68 -15.85
C LYS A 68 -5.02 -5.56 -15.38
N THR A 69 -3.90 -5.57 -16.11
CA THR A 69 -2.77 -6.49 -15.86
C THR A 69 -1.70 -5.91 -14.94
N GLY A 70 -1.63 -4.59 -14.78
CA GLY A 70 -0.51 -3.88 -14.14
C GLY A 70 0.67 -3.61 -15.09
N GLY A 71 0.53 -4.01 -16.36
CA GLY A 71 1.56 -3.91 -17.39
C GLY A 71 2.80 -4.76 -17.13
N THR A 72 3.81 -4.62 -17.98
CA THR A 72 5.10 -5.33 -17.87
C THR A 72 6.28 -4.37 -18.04
N LEU A 73 7.37 -4.62 -17.30
CA LEU A 73 8.62 -3.88 -17.50
C LEU A 73 9.21 -4.14 -18.89
N LYS A 74 8.96 -5.34 -19.43
CA LYS A 74 9.34 -5.69 -20.80
C LYS A 74 8.71 -4.77 -21.84
N ALA A 75 7.43 -4.45 -21.72
CA ALA A 75 6.77 -3.51 -22.62
C ALA A 75 7.33 -2.09 -22.48
N LEU A 76 7.77 -1.69 -21.29
CA LEU A 76 8.24 -0.33 -21.03
C LEU A 76 9.72 -0.10 -21.36
N PHE A 77 10.56 -1.13 -21.24
CA PHE A 77 12.03 -0.98 -21.31
C PHE A 77 12.73 -1.96 -22.27
N GLY A 78 12.00 -2.91 -22.86
CA GLY A 78 12.53 -3.96 -23.73
C GLY A 78 12.76 -5.30 -23.00
N ASN A 79 13.32 -6.29 -23.69
CA ASN A 79 13.42 -7.69 -23.21
C ASN A 79 14.05 -7.83 -21.81
N ASP A 80 15.01 -6.98 -21.47
CA ASP A 80 15.70 -7.02 -20.17
C ASP A 80 15.06 -6.12 -19.11
N GLY A 81 13.84 -5.61 -19.33
CA GLY A 81 13.21 -4.61 -18.45
C GLY A 81 13.16 -5.00 -16.96
N ASP A 82 13.11 -6.30 -16.65
CA ASP A 82 13.10 -6.81 -15.27
C ASP A 82 14.41 -6.52 -14.50
N ILE A 83 15.54 -6.31 -15.19
CA ILE A 83 16.81 -5.94 -14.54
C ILE A 83 16.72 -4.57 -13.84
N PHE A 84 15.78 -3.72 -14.27
CA PHE A 84 15.59 -2.37 -13.72
C PHE A 84 14.70 -2.33 -12.48
N LEU A 85 14.04 -3.44 -12.11
CA LEU A 85 13.12 -3.48 -10.97
C LEU A 85 13.76 -2.94 -9.66
N PRO A 86 14.99 -3.30 -9.28
CA PRO A 86 15.60 -2.77 -8.05
C PRO A 86 15.81 -1.26 -8.08
N GLU A 87 16.14 -0.69 -9.24
CA GLU A 87 16.33 0.74 -9.45
C GLU A 87 15.00 1.50 -9.40
N LEU A 88 13.99 0.99 -10.08
CA LEU A 88 12.63 1.54 -10.07
C LEU A 88 12.01 1.55 -8.67
N ILE A 89 12.27 0.52 -7.86
CA ILE A 89 11.85 0.48 -6.45
C ILE A 89 12.54 1.58 -5.63
N ARG A 90 13.84 1.84 -5.85
CA ARG A 90 14.56 2.91 -5.15
C ARG A 90 13.98 4.29 -5.49
N ILE A 91 13.69 4.54 -6.76
CA ILE A 91 13.02 5.78 -7.20
C ILE A 91 11.64 5.89 -6.56
N THR A 92 10.86 4.82 -6.56
CA THR A 92 9.52 4.80 -5.94
C THR A 92 9.57 5.14 -4.45
N ASN A 93 10.57 4.63 -3.71
CA ASN A 93 10.77 4.94 -2.30
C ASN A 93 11.15 6.41 -2.05
N PHE A 94 11.87 7.03 -2.98
CA PHE A 94 12.17 8.45 -2.94
C PHE A 94 10.92 9.31 -3.20
N VAL A 95 10.14 8.94 -4.22
CA VAL A 95 8.96 9.72 -4.65
C VAL A 95 7.79 9.61 -3.66
N ASP A 96 7.59 8.44 -3.05
CA ASP A 96 6.52 8.19 -2.08
C ASP A 96 6.99 7.27 -0.95
N GLU A 97 7.41 7.88 0.16
CA GLU A 97 7.88 7.17 1.37
C GLU A 97 6.88 6.15 1.93
N ASN A 98 5.58 6.26 1.60
CA ASN A 98 4.60 5.26 2.02
C ASN A 98 4.87 3.87 1.44
N SER A 99 5.61 3.78 0.33
CA SER A 99 6.05 2.50 -0.26
C SER A 99 6.90 1.68 0.71
N LEU A 100 7.68 2.34 1.57
CA LEU A 100 8.53 1.71 2.58
C LEU A 100 7.73 1.00 3.68
N CYS A 101 6.45 1.34 3.84
CA CYS A 101 5.55 0.76 4.83
C CYS A 101 6.07 0.84 6.29
N VAL A 102 6.94 1.82 6.62
CA VAL A 102 7.65 1.92 7.92
C VAL A 102 6.70 1.76 9.10
N ARG A 103 5.64 2.57 9.15
CA ARG A 103 4.63 2.54 10.23
C ARG A 103 3.93 1.18 10.37
N LEU A 104 3.74 0.44 9.27
CA LEU A 104 3.14 -0.89 9.31
C LEU A 104 4.12 -1.93 9.85
N TYR A 105 5.40 -1.83 9.50
CA TYR A 105 6.45 -2.69 10.05
C TYR A 105 6.61 -2.47 11.55
N GLU A 106 6.72 -1.22 11.99
CA GLU A 106 6.75 -0.89 13.43
C GLU A 106 5.53 -1.44 14.17
N HIS A 107 4.33 -1.29 13.59
CA HIS A 107 3.12 -1.82 14.19
C HIS A 107 3.13 -3.35 14.26
N LYS A 108 3.64 -4.01 13.23
CA LYS A 108 3.82 -5.47 13.18
C LYS A 108 4.79 -5.95 14.27
N ASP A 109 5.86 -5.20 14.53
CA ASP A 109 6.84 -5.53 15.56
C ASP A 109 6.28 -5.36 16.97
N ARG A 110 5.53 -4.27 17.23
CA ARG A 110 4.78 -4.10 18.49
C ARG A 110 3.81 -5.26 18.74
N VAL A 111 3.09 -5.70 17.71
CA VAL A 111 2.19 -6.86 17.77
C VAL A 111 2.97 -8.16 18.03
N LYS A 112 4.12 -8.36 17.38
CA LYS A 112 4.98 -9.53 17.57
C LYS A 112 5.53 -9.60 19.00
N ALA A 113 5.88 -8.45 19.60
CA ALA A 113 6.28 -8.36 20.99
C ALA A 113 5.16 -8.80 21.94
N LYS A 114 3.92 -8.34 21.74
CA LYS A 114 2.76 -8.78 22.52
C LYS A 114 2.46 -10.28 22.38
N ILE A 115 2.63 -10.85 21.19
CA ILE A 115 2.51 -12.32 21.01
C ILE A 115 3.53 -13.07 21.87
N LYS A 116 4.79 -12.60 21.91
CA LYS A 116 5.84 -13.20 22.75
C LYS A 116 5.54 -13.06 24.25
N GLU A 117 4.99 -11.92 24.67
CA GLU A 117 4.57 -11.67 26.06
C GLU A 117 3.51 -12.68 26.51
N PHE A 118 2.42 -12.85 25.75
CA PHE A 118 1.38 -13.83 26.09
C PHE A 118 1.88 -15.27 26.01
N GLU A 119 2.80 -15.59 25.09
CA GLU A 119 3.42 -16.91 25.05
C GLU A 119 4.21 -17.21 26.33
N LYS A 120 4.94 -16.23 26.88
CA LYS A 120 5.64 -16.40 28.17
C LYS A 120 4.66 -16.69 29.29
N ILE A 121 3.53 -15.96 29.35
CA ILE A 121 2.49 -16.19 30.37
C ILE A 121 1.93 -17.61 30.28
N ILE A 122 1.61 -18.09 29.08
CA ILE A 122 1.09 -19.46 28.89
C ILE A 122 2.12 -20.51 29.31
N LYS A 123 3.41 -20.27 29.01
CA LYS A 123 4.49 -21.21 29.32
C LYS A 123 4.82 -21.36 30.80
N ILE A 124 4.36 -20.44 31.67
CA ILE A 124 4.48 -20.60 33.13
C ILE A 124 3.74 -21.87 33.56
N ASP A 125 2.50 -22.03 33.12
CA ASP A 125 1.66 -23.20 33.47
C ASP A 125 1.83 -24.35 32.48
N TYR A 126 2.21 -24.06 31.23
CA TYR A 126 2.33 -25.04 30.13
C TYR A 126 3.68 -24.92 29.40
N PRO A 127 4.80 -25.40 29.97
CA PRO A 127 6.14 -25.20 29.41
C PRO A 127 6.33 -25.74 27.98
N LYS A 128 5.62 -26.83 27.63
CA LYS A 128 5.64 -27.47 26.30
C LYS A 128 4.75 -26.77 25.26
N PHE A 129 4.12 -25.65 25.61
CA PHE A 129 3.24 -24.91 24.69
C PHE A 129 4.00 -24.44 23.44
N MET A 130 3.37 -24.66 22.28
CA MET A 130 3.86 -24.22 20.97
C MET A 130 2.74 -23.53 20.21
N ARG A 131 2.99 -22.30 19.75
CA ARG A 131 2.03 -21.45 19.03
C ARG A 131 1.46 -22.07 17.75
N SER A 132 2.25 -22.91 17.10
CA SER A 132 1.91 -23.60 15.84
C SER A 132 1.09 -24.87 16.05
N LYS A 133 1.03 -25.41 17.28
CA LYS A 133 0.32 -26.65 17.58
C LYS A 133 -1.03 -26.37 18.25
N LYS A 134 -1.93 -27.35 18.21
CA LYS A 134 -3.20 -27.30 18.95
C LYS A 134 -2.91 -27.30 20.45
N PHE A 135 -3.66 -26.49 21.20
CA PHE A 135 -3.55 -26.42 22.65
C PHE A 135 -4.72 -27.21 23.26
N LYS A 136 -4.53 -28.52 23.40
CA LYS A 136 -5.62 -29.48 23.70
C LYS A 136 -6.31 -29.17 25.03
N GLU A 137 -5.56 -28.73 26.03
CA GLU A 137 -6.03 -28.37 27.37
C GLU A 137 -6.99 -27.17 27.28
N PHE A 138 -6.60 -26.13 26.53
CA PHE A 138 -7.47 -25.00 26.25
C PHE A 138 -8.69 -25.39 25.41
N ASP A 139 -8.51 -26.22 24.38
CA ASP A 139 -9.60 -26.66 23.50
C ASP A 139 -10.70 -27.43 24.29
N LYS A 140 -10.30 -28.22 25.29
CA LYS A 140 -11.25 -28.90 26.19
C LYS A 140 -12.02 -27.89 27.05
N TYR A 141 -11.32 -26.91 27.64
CA TYR A 141 -11.90 -25.88 28.50
C TYR A 141 -12.91 -24.99 27.76
N ILE A 142 -12.54 -24.51 26.57
CA ILE A 142 -13.30 -23.44 25.90
C ILE A 142 -14.60 -23.91 25.24
N LYS A 143 -14.76 -25.23 24.98
CA LYS A 143 -15.90 -25.81 24.23
C LYS A 143 -17.27 -25.35 24.73
N LYS A 144 -17.46 -25.35 26.05
CA LYS A 144 -18.72 -24.97 26.70
C LYS A 144 -18.76 -23.51 27.17
N SER A 145 -17.64 -22.78 27.06
CA SER A 145 -17.54 -21.39 27.50
C SER A 145 -17.96 -20.41 26.40
N LYS A 146 -18.64 -19.32 26.79
CA LYS A 146 -18.94 -18.19 25.89
C LYS A 146 -17.68 -17.44 25.45
N ALA A 147 -16.57 -17.59 26.17
CA ALA A 147 -15.27 -17.04 25.77
C ALA A 147 -14.77 -17.59 24.42
N LYS A 148 -15.31 -18.72 23.91
CA LYS A 148 -14.97 -19.26 22.59
C LYS A 148 -15.18 -18.24 21.45
N TYR A 149 -16.16 -17.34 21.59
CA TYR A 149 -16.40 -16.30 20.59
C TYR A 149 -15.24 -15.29 20.50
N LEU A 150 -14.49 -15.11 21.60
CA LEU A 150 -13.32 -14.23 21.64
C LEU A 150 -12.11 -14.80 20.86
N LEU A 151 -12.14 -16.09 20.50
CA LEU A 151 -11.14 -16.65 19.57
C LEU A 151 -11.28 -16.08 18.16
N LYS A 152 -12.50 -15.69 17.77
CA LYS A 152 -12.79 -15.14 16.44
C LYS A 152 -12.81 -13.61 16.44
N TYR A 153 -13.35 -13.00 17.48
CA TYR A 153 -13.57 -11.54 17.55
C TYR A 153 -13.00 -10.95 18.83
N ASP A 154 -12.46 -9.73 18.78
CA ASP A 154 -11.87 -9.10 19.96
C ASP A 154 -12.94 -8.52 20.92
N ARG A 155 -14.14 -8.28 20.38
CA ARG A 155 -15.33 -7.78 21.07
C ARG A 155 -16.57 -8.44 20.50
N VAL A 156 -17.43 -8.97 21.36
CA VAL A 156 -18.66 -9.68 20.97
C VAL A 156 -19.81 -9.24 21.85
N LYS A 157 -20.91 -8.82 21.21
CA LYS A 157 -22.19 -8.59 21.87
C LYS A 157 -23.06 -9.83 21.68
N LEU A 158 -23.34 -10.54 22.76
CA LEU A 158 -24.25 -11.69 22.77
C LEU A 158 -25.61 -11.24 23.29
N ILE A 159 -26.66 -11.60 22.56
CA ILE A 159 -28.04 -11.40 22.97
C ILE A 159 -28.51 -12.72 23.57
N GLU A 160 -28.84 -12.70 24.86
CA GLU A 160 -29.29 -13.86 25.63
C GLU A 160 -30.72 -13.65 26.11
N GLY A 161 -31.59 -14.64 25.89
CA GLY A 161 -32.98 -14.64 26.34
C GLY A 161 -33.99 -14.91 25.23
N GLY A 162 -35.21 -15.26 25.62
CA GLY A 162 -36.32 -15.54 24.70
C GLY A 162 -36.95 -14.29 24.10
N PHE A 163 -37.99 -14.48 23.28
CA PHE A 163 -38.68 -13.40 22.53
C PHE A 163 -39.11 -12.20 23.39
N PHE A 164 -39.37 -12.38 24.69
CA PHE A 164 -39.93 -11.36 25.58
C PHE A 164 -38.92 -10.70 26.53
N LYS A 165 -37.68 -11.19 26.66
CA LYS A 165 -36.66 -10.56 27.53
C LYS A 165 -35.26 -10.83 26.98
N LYS A 166 -34.77 -9.91 26.14
CA LYS A 166 -33.42 -9.94 25.59
C LYS A 166 -32.48 -9.20 26.53
N THR A 167 -31.45 -9.88 27.01
CA THR A 167 -30.35 -9.30 27.77
C THR A 167 -29.11 -9.26 26.88
N GLU A 168 -28.39 -8.15 26.92
CA GLU A 168 -27.19 -7.97 26.11
C GLU A 168 -25.96 -8.13 27.00
N LYS A 169 -25.09 -9.08 26.66
CA LYS A 169 -23.79 -9.25 27.32
C LYS A 169 -22.68 -8.89 26.36
N LEU A 170 -21.79 -8.03 26.80
CA LEU A 170 -20.64 -7.61 26.04
C LEU A 170 -19.39 -8.30 26.57
N PHE A 171 -18.76 -9.11 25.74
CA PHE A 171 -17.46 -9.74 26.04
C PHE A 171 -16.35 -9.05 25.26
N THR A 172 -15.21 -8.84 25.90
CA THR A 172 -14.01 -8.28 25.26
C THR A 172 -12.76 -9.04 25.66
N ILE A 173 -11.73 -9.01 24.83
CA ILE A 173 -10.42 -9.56 25.19
C ILE A 173 -9.71 -8.77 26.30
N ASP A 174 -10.15 -7.54 26.57
CA ASP A 174 -9.56 -6.67 27.59
C ASP A 174 -10.10 -6.99 28.99
N ASN A 175 -11.36 -7.44 29.09
CA ASN A 175 -12.03 -7.73 30.36
C ASN A 175 -12.19 -9.23 30.66
N ILE A 176 -11.39 -10.11 30.05
CA ILE A 176 -11.56 -11.58 30.20
C ILE A 176 -11.64 -12.02 31.66
N GLU A 177 -10.76 -11.51 32.53
CA GLU A 177 -10.70 -11.88 33.94
C GLU A 177 -11.92 -11.39 34.73
N LYS A 178 -12.58 -10.32 34.27
CA LYS A 178 -13.82 -9.82 34.87
C LYS A 178 -15.03 -10.63 34.39
N ASP A 179 -15.06 -10.93 33.09
CA ASP A 179 -16.19 -11.60 32.44
C ASP A 179 -16.18 -13.13 32.67
N PHE A 180 -15.01 -13.70 32.94
CA PHE A 180 -14.76 -15.12 33.15
C PHE A 180 -13.82 -15.32 34.35
N THR A 181 -14.35 -15.08 35.56
CA THR A 181 -13.58 -15.06 36.82
C THR A 181 -12.81 -16.35 37.10
N ASP A 182 -13.35 -17.49 36.71
CA ASP A 182 -12.75 -18.81 36.95
C ASP A 182 -11.73 -19.21 35.86
N MET A 183 -11.47 -18.33 34.89
CA MET A 183 -10.56 -18.64 33.78
C MET A 183 -9.10 -18.59 34.21
N PRO A 184 -8.31 -19.66 33.99
CA PRO A 184 -6.87 -19.63 34.21
C PRO A 184 -6.19 -18.52 33.42
N LYS A 185 -5.19 -17.87 34.04
CA LYS A 185 -4.41 -16.80 33.40
C LYS A 185 -3.79 -17.22 32.07
N ALA A 186 -3.28 -18.46 31.98
CA ALA A 186 -2.78 -19.02 30.72
C ALA A 186 -3.85 -19.09 29.62
N PHE A 187 -5.11 -19.38 29.95
CA PHE A 187 -6.19 -19.45 28.97
C PHE A 187 -6.64 -18.07 28.50
N ALA A 188 -6.73 -17.09 29.40
CA ALA A 188 -6.96 -15.69 29.04
C ALA A 188 -5.83 -15.16 28.14
N ALA A 189 -4.57 -15.45 28.49
CA ALA A 189 -3.40 -15.13 27.68
C ALA A 189 -3.44 -15.81 26.30
N TYR A 190 -3.93 -17.04 26.20
CA TYR A 190 -4.09 -17.73 24.90
C TYR A 190 -5.13 -17.06 24.00
N ILE A 191 -6.27 -16.61 24.55
CA ILE A 191 -7.27 -15.84 23.80
C ILE A 191 -6.65 -14.55 23.25
N ARG A 192 -5.95 -13.78 24.10
CA ARG A 192 -5.24 -12.57 23.67
C ARG A 192 -4.17 -12.86 22.62
N LEU A 193 -3.38 -13.93 22.80
CA LEU A 193 -2.40 -14.38 21.81
C LEU A 193 -3.06 -14.61 20.44
N LYS A 194 -4.22 -15.28 20.39
CA LYS A 194 -4.99 -15.50 19.15
C LYS A 194 -5.55 -14.21 18.56
N SER A 195 -5.91 -13.22 19.37
CA SER A 195 -6.26 -11.88 18.89
C SER A 195 -5.06 -11.23 18.17
N TYR A 196 -3.90 -11.17 18.83
CA TYR A 196 -2.71 -10.55 18.26
C TYR A 196 -2.18 -11.30 17.03
N GLN A 197 -2.30 -12.63 16.94
CA GLN A 197 -2.00 -13.38 15.72
C GLN A 197 -2.88 -12.96 14.53
N LYS A 198 -4.19 -12.77 14.75
CA LYS A 198 -5.10 -12.24 13.71
C LYS A 198 -4.69 -10.82 13.31
N LYS A 199 -4.37 -9.96 14.27
CA LYS A 199 -3.90 -8.59 14.02
C LYS A 199 -2.61 -8.58 13.19
N GLN A 200 -1.64 -9.43 13.51
CA GLN A 200 -0.40 -9.59 12.75
C GLN A 200 -0.65 -10.01 11.30
N SER A 201 -1.59 -10.95 11.09
CA SER A 201 -1.99 -11.40 9.75
C SER A 201 -2.61 -10.27 8.94
N ARG A 202 -3.54 -9.49 9.52
CA ARG A 202 -4.16 -8.32 8.87
C ARG A 202 -3.11 -7.27 8.47
N ILE A 203 -2.15 -6.97 9.34
CA ILE A 203 -1.05 -6.04 9.03
C ILE A 203 -0.19 -6.58 7.89
N SER A 204 0.16 -7.87 7.92
CA SER A 204 0.98 -8.49 6.86
C SER A 204 0.26 -8.50 5.52
N ALA A 205 -1.04 -8.79 5.50
CA ALA A 205 -1.86 -8.69 4.29
C ALA A 205 -1.90 -7.25 3.74
N ARG A 206 -1.97 -6.25 4.63
CA ARG A 206 -1.91 -4.84 4.24
C ARG A 206 -0.57 -4.45 3.64
N ILE A 207 0.56 -4.85 4.25
CA ILE A 207 1.91 -4.65 3.70
C ILE A 207 2.01 -5.29 2.30
N ASN A 208 1.58 -6.55 2.16
CA ASN A 208 1.62 -7.24 0.88
C ASN A 208 0.75 -6.56 -0.19
N LYS A 209 -0.41 -6.00 0.20
CA LYS A 209 -1.25 -5.22 -0.71
C LYS A 209 -0.53 -3.97 -1.21
N TYR A 210 0.15 -3.23 -0.33
CA TYR A 210 0.92 -2.05 -0.73
C TYR A 210 2.12 -2.42 -1.60
N LYS A 211 2.89 -3.45 -1.23
CA LYS A 211 3.99 -3.94 -2.07
C LYS A 211 3.54 -4.29 -3.48
N LYS A 212 2.47 -5.09 -3.60
CA LYS A 212 1.86 -5.44 -4.89
C LYS A 212 1.28 -4.25 -5.67
N TYR A 213 1.11 -3.09 -5.05
CA TYR A 213 0.71 -1.87 -5.73
C TYR A 213 1.95 -1.12 -6.21
N TYR A 214 2.89 -0.82 -5.32
CA TYR A 214 4.11 -0.08 -5.64
C TYR A 214 5.08 -0.83 -6.56
N GLU A 215 5.04 -2.17 -6.58
CA GLU A 215 5.85 -3.00 -7.48
C GLU A 215 5.18 -3.26 -8.84
N ARG A 216 4.02 -2.63 -9.14
CA ARG A 216 3.38 -2.77 -10.46
C ARG A 216 4.19 -2.01 -11.51
N PRO A 217 4.47 -2.60 -12.68
CA PRO A 217 5.18 -1.92 -13.76
C PRO A 217 4.58 -0.56 -14.14
N THR A 218 3.24 -0.46 -14.19
CA THR A 218 2.54 0.82 -14.44
C THR A 218 2.88 1.90 -13.42
N GLU A 219 2.93 1.53 -12.14
CA GLU A 219 3.22 2.45 -11.04
C GLU A 219 4.71 2.81 -11.02
N LEU A 220 5.59 1.82 -11.20
CA LEU A 220 7.04 2.01 -11.25
C LEU A 220 7.42 3.00 -12.37
N PHE A 221 6.83 2.87 -13.55
CA PHE A 221 7.06 3.80 -14.66
C PHE A 221 6.55 5.20 -14.35
N ALA A 222 5.34 5.33 -13.81
CA ALA A 222 4.79 6.62 -13.45
C ALA A 222 5.61 7.32 -12.35
N ARG A 223 6.14 6.56 -11.38
CA ARG A 223 7.05 7.06 -10.35
C ARG A 223 8.43 7.43 -10.89
N LEU A 224 8.93 6.76 -11.92
CA LEU A 224 10.15 7.18 -12.63
C LEU A 224 9.95 8.58 -13.24
N VAL A 225 8.88 8.78 -14.02
CA VAL A 225 8.58 10.08 -14.65
C VAL A 225 8.37 11.18 -13.60
N GLU A 226 7.61 10.88 -12.55
CA GLU A 226 7.40 11.78 -11.42
C GLU A 226 8.72 12.13 -10.72
N GLY A 227 9.59 11.14 -10.48
CA GLY A 227 10.88 11.31 -9.84
C GLY A 227 11.83 12.19 -10.64
N LEU A 228 11.94 11.96 -11.96
CA LEU A 228 12.77 12.75 -12.86
C LEU A 228 12.37 14.23 -12.88
N TYR A 229 11.09 14.54 -12.65
CA TYR A 229 10.63 15.92 -12.50
C TYR A 229 10.97 16.51 -11.12
N LEU A 230 10.85 15.71 -10.06
CA LEU A 230 11.08 16.17 -8.69
C LEU A 230 12.58 16.45 -8.43
N ASP A 231 13.44 15.53 -8.85
CA ASP A 231 14.89 15.63 -8.67
C ASP A 231 15.60 14.68 -9.67
N ASN A 232 15.96 15.22 -10.83
CA ASN A 232 16.61 14.43 -11.89
C ASN A 232 18.00 13.94 -11.45
N GLU A 233 18.77 14.77 -10.75
CA GLU A 233 20.13 14.44 -10.32
C GLU A 233 20.12 13.28 -9.32
N TRP A 234 19.23 13.34 -8.33
CA TRP A 234 19.08 12.27 -7.35
C TRP A 234 18.63 10.97 -8.00
N VAL A 235 17.65 11.04 -8.90
CA VAL A 235 17.13 9.86 -9.62
C VAL A 235 18.21 9.21 -10.49
N GLU A 236 19.00 10.01 -11.21
CA GLU A 236 20.16 9.53 -11.98
C GLU A 236 21.20 8.86 -11.08
N ALA A 237 21.47 9.43 -9.90
CA ALA A 237 22.44 8.87 -8.96
C ALA A 237 21.99 7.52 -8.37
N VAL A 238 20.72 7.36 -8.00
CA VAL A 238 20.24 6.11 -7.36
C VAL A 238 19.84 5.02 -8.36
N ALA A 239 19.60 5.40 -9.62
CA ALA A 239 19.05 4.52 -10.65
C ALA A 239 19.62 4.79 -12.05
N PRO A 240 20.96 4.73 -12.22
CA PRO A 240 21.61 5.18 -13.46
C PRO A 240 21.25 4.34 -14.68
N ASN A 241 21.02 3.03 -14.52
CA ASN A 241 20.82 2.14 -15.66
C ASN A 241 19.43 2.31 -16.27
N VAL A 242 18.38 2.36 -15.44
CA VAL A 242 17.01 2.58 -15.90
C VAL A 242 16.83 3.98 -16.45
N VAL A 243 17.51 4.98 -15.88
CA VAL A 243 17.43 6.36 -16.38
C VAL A 243 18.12 6.50 -17.73
N ARG A 244 19.32 5.90 -17.91
CA ARG A 244 19.96 5.82 -19.22
C ARG A 244 19.04 5.16 -20.24
N ARG A 245 18.49 3.99 -19.91
CA ARG A 245 17.58 3.26 -20.81
C ARG A 245 16.31 4.04 -21.13
N TYR A 246 15.77 4.74 -20.14
CA TYR A 246 14.60 5.62 -20.32
C TYR A 246 14.90 6.73 -21.33
N TYR A 247 16.02 7.44 -21.19
CA TYR A 247 16.35 8.51 -22.12
C TYR A 247 16.69 8.00 -23.53
N GLU A 248 17.35 6.85 -23.67
CA GLU A 248 17.53 6.20 -24.99
C GLU A 248 16.18 5.98 -25.70
N LEU A 249 15.23 5.34 -25.00
CA LEU A 249 13.89 5.08 -25.53
C LEU A 249 13.10 6.36 -25.79
N LEU A 250 13.25 7.37 -24.92
CA LEU A 250 12.62 8.68 -25.08
C LEU A 250 13.12 9.37 -26.36
N ASP A 251 14.42 9.33 -26.60
CA ASP A 251 15.06 9.97 -27.76
C ASP A 251 14.71 9.26 -29.06
N GLU A 252 14.60 7.92 -29.04
CA GLU A 252 14.05 7.09 -30.12
C GLU A 252 12.55 7.35 -30.38
N GLY A 253 11.87 8.11 -29.51
CA GLY A 253 10.45 8.44 -29.65
C GLY A 253 9.49 7.35 -29.15
N PHE A 254 10.00 6.32 -28.47
CA PHE A 254 9.22 5.20 -27.97
C PHE A 254 8.11 5.62 -27.01
N TYR A 255 8.37 6.61 -26.15
CA TYR A 255 7.39 7.15 -25.20
C TYR A 255 6.50 8.25 -25.80
N MET A 256 6.49 8.42 -27.13
CA MET A 256 5.57 9.30 -27.86
C MET A 256 5.53 10.74 -27.30
N GLU A 257 4.36 11.18 -26.84
CA GLU A 257 4.11 12.55 -26.37
C GLU A 257 4.87 12.90 -25.08
N LEU A 258 5.40 11.90 -24.37
CA LEU A 258 6.24 12.12 -23.19
C LEU A 258 7.54 12.86 -23.53
N LYS A 259 8.06 12.67 -24.75
CA LYS A 259 9.28 13.36 -25.24
C LYS A 259 9.11 14.87 -25.18
N HIS A 260 7.99 15.38 -25.70
CA HIS A 260 7.68 16.82 -25.69
C HIS A 260 7.66 17.38 -24.27
N VAL A 261 7.02 16.66 -23.34
CA VAL A 261 6.94 17.07 -21.92
C VAL A 261 8.35 17.18 -21.32
N HIS A 262 9.21 16.18 -21.51
CA HIS A 262 10.57 16.20 -21.00
C HIS A 262 11.43 17.31 -21.63
N THR A 263 11.33 17.52 -22.94
CA THR A 263 12.06 18.61 -23.62
C THR A 263 11.66 19.98 -23.06
N CYS A 264 10.36 20.23 -22.89
CA CYS A 264 9.86 21.50 -22.36
C CYS A 264 10.15 21.71 -20.87
N LEU A 265 10.30 20.63 -20.09
CA LEU A 265 10.69 20.70 -18.69
C LEU A 265 12.20 20.96 -18.54
N ARG A 266 13.05 20.26 -19.30
CA ARG A 266 14.51 20.49 -19.31
C ARG A 266 14.87 21.91 -19.77
N ASN A 267 14.27 22.38 -20.87
CA ASN A 267 14.56 23.72 -21.39
C ASN A 267 14.07 24.84 -20.46
N GLY A 268 13.04 24.59 -19.65
CA GLY A 268 12.58 25.54 -18.64
C GLY A 268 13.49 25.62 -17.40
N LEU A 269 14.21 24.54 -17.08
CA LEU A 269 15.20 24.51 -15.99
C LEU A 269 16.52 25.21 -16.37
N CYS A 270 16.95 25.10 -17.63
CA CYS A 270 18.13 25.83 -18.13
C CYS A 270 17.95 27.36 -18.22
N LEU A 271 16.72 27.88 -18.12
CA LEU A 271 16.42 29.32 -18.13
C LEU A 271 16.31 29.92 -16.72
N LEU A 272 16.47 29.10 -15.67
CA LEU A 272 16.40 29.50 -14.26
C LEU A 272 17.72 29.27 -13.50
N GLN A 273 18.79 28.89 -14.20
CA GLN A 273 20.19 28.92 -13.74
C GLN A 273 20.90 30.11 -14.36
#